data_AF-A0A9D1GU58-F1
#
_entry.id   AF-A0A9D1GU58-F1
#
_cell.length_a   1.000
_cell.length_b   1.000
_cell.length_c   1.000
_cell.angle_alpha   90.00
_cell.angle_beta   90.00
_cell.angle_gamma   90.00
#
_symmetry.space_group_name_H-M   'P 1'
#
loop_
_entity.id
_entity.type
_entity.pdbx_description
1 polymer ?
#
loop_
_entity_poly.entity_id
_entity_poly.type
_entity_poly.pdbx_seq_one_letter_code
_entity_poly.pdbx_strand_id
1 'polypeptide(L)' 'MQHKNFFMVPNRIFDLELKPRDFTVYCCLLRHSDSKDGSCFPSRRVIAKECGMDRKTVDSAIENL' A
#
# COMPACT_ATOMS: atom_id res chain seq x y z
N MET A 1 -13.17 12.97 -11.22
CA MET A 1 -14.20 12.54 -10.25
C MET A 1 -13.46 11.80 -9.13
N GLN A 2 -13.41 12.35 -7.92
CA GLN A 2 -12.73 11.68 -6.80
C GLN A 2 -13.69 10.63 -6.21
N HIS A 3 -13.42 9.34 -6.42
CA HIS A 3 -14.10 8.25 -5.72
C HIS A 3 -13.71 8.30 -4.24
N LYS A 4 -14.49 9.00 -3.41
CA LYS A 4 -14.08 9.34 -2.04
C LYS A 4 -13.99 8.15 -1.06
N ASN A 5 -14.35 6.93 -1.46
CA ASN A 5 -14.38 5.77 -0.55
C ASN A 5 -13.73 4.48 -1.09
N PHE A 6 -13.16 4.47 -2.30
CA PHE A 6 -12.56 3.25 -2.86
C PHE A 6 -11.47 3.56 -3.90
N PHE A 7 -10.59 2.60 -4.13
CA PHE A 7 -9.55 2.63 -5.15
C PHE A 7 -9.49 1.27 -5.85
N MET A 8 -9.00 1.24 -7.08
CA MET A 8 -8.87 0.01 -7.85
C MET A 8 -7.57 -0.70 -7.48
N VAL A 9 -7.63 -2.01 -7.29
CA VAL A 9 -6.46 -2.87 -7.11
C VAL A 9 -6.36 -3.80 -8.32
N PRO A 10 -5.22 -3.87 -9.03
CA PRO A 10 -5.04 -4.82 -10.12
C PRO A 10 -5.17 -6.26 -9.63
N ASN A 11 -5.91 -7.10 -10.37
CA ASN A 11 -6.10 -8.52 -10.02
C ASN A 11 -4.79 -9.32 -9.88
N ARG A 12 -3.70 -8.88 -10.53
CA ARG A 12 -2.37 -9.50 -10.41
C ARG A 12 -1.88 -9.62 -8.97
N ILE A 13 -2.45 -8.84 -8.04
CA ILE A 13 -2.12 -8.91 -6.61
C ILE A 13 -2.28 -10.31 -6.03
N PHE A 14 -3.22 -11.11 -6.57
CA PHE A 14 -3.43 -12.49 -6.14
C PHE A 14 -2.35 -13.45 -6.65
N ASP A 15 -1.60 -13.06 -7.69
CA ASP A 15 -0.47 -13.83 -8.22
C ASP A 15 0.83 -13.53 -7.47
N LEU A 16 0.86 -12.47 -6.63
CA LEU A 16 2.06 -12.04 -5.89
C LEU A 16 2.29 -12.82 -4.58
N GLU A 17 1.35 -13.68 -4.18
CA GLU A 17 1.43 -14.52 -2.97
C GLU A 17 1.84 -13.75 -1.69
N LEU A 18 1.44 -12.48 -1.59
CA LEU A 18 1.83 -11.61 -0.49
C LEU A 18 1.25 -12.08 0.84
N LYS A 19 2.05 -11.95 1.90
CA LYS A 19 1.53 -12.09 3.27
C LYS A 19 0.49 -11.00 3.54
N PRO A 20 -0.52 -11.24 4.40
CA PRO A 20 -1.57 -10.25 4.68
C PRO A 20 -1.05 -8.86 5.08
N ARG A 21 0.06 -8.82 5.82
CA ARG A 21 0.76 -7.57 6.18
C ARG A 21 1.24 -6.81 4.95
N ASP A 22 1.94 -7.50 4.05
CA ASP A 22 2.57 -6.91 2.86
C ASP A 22 1.47 -6.46 1.88
N PHE A 23 0.42 -7.27 1.72
CA PHE A 23 -0.79 -6.91 0.98
C PHE A 23 -1.42 -5.61 1.49
N THR A 24 -1.55 -5.46 2.82
CA THR A 24 -2.13 -4.25 3.43
C THR A 24 -1.30 -3.01 3.11
N VAL A 25 0.03 -3.12 3.20
CA VAL A 25 0.95 -2.03 2.84
C VAL A 25 0.90 -1.72 1.34
N TYR A 26 0.86 -2.73 0.48
CA TYR A 26 0.68 -2.56 -0.96
C TYR A 26 -0.59 -1.76 -1.29
N CYS A 27 -1.73 -2.15 -0.72
CA CYS A 27 -2.99 -1.44 -0.88
C CYS A 27 -2.91 0.02 -0.40
N CYS A 28 -2.21 0.27 0.72
CA CYS A 28 -1.97 1.62 1.21
C CYS A 28 -1.15 2.46 0.23
N LEU A 29 -0.06 1.93 -0.32
CA LEU A 29 0.77 2.60 -1.32
C LEU A 29 -0.04 2.92 -2.58
N LEU A 30 -0.82 1.95 -3.07
CA LEU A 30 -1.64 2.11 -4.26
C LEU A 30 -2.72 3.19 -4.08
N ARG A 31 -3.34 3.27 -2.90
CA ARG A 31 -4.28 4.35 -2.56
C ARG A 31 -3.63 5.75 -2.61
N HIS A 32 -2.33 5.86 -2.31
CA HIS A 32 -1.57 7.11 -2.39
C HIS A 32 -0.89 7.33 -3.75
N SER A 33 -1.04 6.40 -4.70
CA SER A 33 -0.37 6.48 -6.00
C SER A 33 -1.00 7.52 -6.92
N ASP A 34 -0.15 8.24 -7.65
CA ASP A 34 -0.58 9.12 -8.72
C ASP A 34 -1.09 8.28 -9.90
N SER A 35 -2.26 8.64 -10.40
CA SER A 35 -2.92 7.94 -11.52
C SER A 35 -2.13 7.96 -12.84
N LYS A 36 -1.17 8.87 -13.01
CA LYS A 36 -0.42 9.07 -14.27
C LYS A 36 0.83 8.21 -14.34
N ASP A 37 1.61 8.19 -13.26
CA ASP A 37 2.94 7.56 -13.23
C ASP A 37 3.09 6.47 -12.15
N GLY A 38 2.08 6.29 -11.30
CA GLY A 38 2.10 5.30 -10.22
C GLY A 38 3.02 5.66 -9.05
N SER A 39 3.65 6.84 -9.06
CA SER A 39 4.50 7.29 -7.96
C SER A 39 3.67 7.60 -6.72
N CYS A 40 4.22 7.33 -5.54
CA CYS A 40 3.60 7.68 -4.27
C CYS A 40 4.67 8.06 -3.26
N PHE A 41 4.36 9.00 -2.37
CA PHE A 41 5.31 9.50 -1.36
C PHE A 41 4.76 9.52 0.08
N PRO A 42 3.96 8.52 0.53
CA PRO A 42 3.58 8.45 1.93
C PRO A 42 4.81 8.16 2.80
N SER A 43 4.97 8.91 3.89
CA SER A 43 6.02 8.62 4.86
C SER A 43 5.76 7.27 5.56
N ARG A 44 6.81 6.60 6.04
CA ARG A 44 6.68 5.34 6.81
C ARG A 44 5.75 5.51 8.02
N ARG A 45 5.73 6.69 8.64
CA ARG A 45 4.83 7.04 9.75
C ARG A 45 3.36 7.08 9.33
N VAL A 46 3.08 7.58 8.13
CA VAL A 46 1.71 7.63 7.57
C VAL A 46 1.23 6.20 7.28
N ILE A 47 2.06 5.40 6.60
CA ILE A 47 1.75 4.00 6.32
C ILE A 47 1.51 3.22 7.62
N ALA A 48 2.39 3.36 8.61
CA ALA A 48 2.26 2.72 9.92
C ALA A 48 0.91 3.06 10.60
N LYS A 49 0.54 4.34 10.61
CA LYS A 49 -0.74 4.79 11.18
C LYS A 49 -1.95 4.21 10.44
N GLU A 50 -1.92 4.21 9.11
CA GLU A 50 -3.06 3.81 8.28
C GLU A 50 -3.22 2.28 8.21
N CYS A 51 -2.12 1.54 8.25
CA CYS A 51 -2.11 0.08 8.27
C CYS A 51 -2.23 -0.52 9.69
N GLY A 52 -2.20 0.30 10.75
CA GLY A 52 -2.24 -0.18 12.13
C GLY A 52 -0.99 -1.00 12.52
N MET A 53 0.18 -0.60 12.02
CA MET A 53 1.45 -1.30 12.20
C MET A 53 2.50 -0.39 12.82
N ASP A 54 3.54 -0.97 13.43
CA ASP A 54 4.73 -0.20 13.78
C ASP A 54 5.61 0.05 12.54
N ARG A 55 6.59 0.97 12.67
CA ARG A 55 7.46 1.36 11.56
C ARG A 55 8.36 0.21 11.08
N LYS A 56 8.82 -0.66 11.99
CA LYS A 56 9.70 -1.79 11.64
C LYS A 56 8.95 -2.81 10.79
N THR A 57 7.70 -3.07 11.14
CA THR A 57 6.77 -3.94 10.42
C THR A 57 6.47 -3.38 9.03
N VAL A 58 6.32 -2.05 8.91
CA VAL A 58 6.20 -1.38 7.60
C VAL A 58 7.47 -1.51 6.77
N ASP A 59 8.65 -1.31 7.36
CA ASP A 59 9.91 -1.43 6.63
C ASP A 59 10.10 -2.86 6.09
N SER A 60 9.90 -3.88 6.93
CA SER A 60 9.91 -5.27 6.47
C SER A 60 8.84 -5.58 5.44
N ALA A 61 7.67 -4.94 5.50
CA ALA A 61 6.65 -5.14 4.47
C ALA A 61 7.08 -4.55 3.13
N ILE A 62 7.63 -3.34 3.11
CA ILE A 62 8.15 -2.68 1.90
C ILE A 62 9.28 -3.49 1.27
N GLU A 63 10.16 -4.09 2.07
CA GLU A 63 11.24 -4.96 1.56
C GLU A 63 10.73 -6.23 0.85
N ASN A 64 9.50 -6.66 1.13
CA ASN A 64 8.87 -7.83 0.54
C ASN A 64 7.91 -7.50 -0.62
N LEU A 65 7.77 -6.23 -1.02
CA LEU A 65 6.95 -5.77 -2.15
C LEU A 65 7.79 -5.58 -3.42
#